data_AF-A0A2P8NDV4-F1
#
_entry.id   AF-A0A2P8NDV4-F1
#
_cell.length_a   1.000
_cell.length_b   1.000
_cell.length_c   1.000
_cell.angle_alpha   90.00
_cell.angle_beta   90.00
_cell.angle_gamma   90.00
#
_symmetry.space_group_name_H-M   'P 1'
#
loop_
_entity.id
_entity.type
_entity.pdbx_description
1 polymer ?
#
loop_
_entity_poly.entity_id
_entity_poly.type
_entity_poly.pdbx_seq_one_letter_code
_entity_poly.pdbx_strand_id
1 'polypeptide(L)'
;MPIAASATPTRAALAVLIVLQAVMLWALFTRTPPHPPAEIVPFGMAPFLAVAISAALTALLLDDEQSRPGSAFALLAALLALVSFGPQKWFDPAIAKIWPAVIAAEIAVAVIAVRLGKALSGTRSERR
;
A
#
# COMPACT_ATOMS: atom_id res chain seq x y z
N MET A 1 -10.01 -8.52 26.27
CA MET A 1 -8.97 -9.47 25.80
C MET A 1 -7.91 -8.67 25.06
N PRO A 2 -6.64 -8.68 25.50
CA PRO A 2 -5.57 -8.15 24.69
C PRO A 2 -5.48 -8.98 23.40
N ILE A 3 -5.59 -8.33 22.25
CA ILE A 3 -5.37 -8.99 20.95
C ILE A 3 -3.87 -9.23 20.87
N ALA A 4 -3.42 -10.45 21.21
CA ALA A 4 -2.05 -10.85 20.99
C ALA A 4 -1.82 -11.01 19.48
N ALA A 5 -1.39 -9.94 18.81
CA ALA A 5 -0.99 -9.99 17.41
C ALA A 5 0.54 -9.93 17.33
N SER A 6 1.14 -11.04 16.92
CA SER A 6 2.58 -11.25 16.73
C SER A 6 3.17 -10.59 15.48
N ALA A 7 2.38 -9.79 14.74
CA ALA A 7 2.83 -9.14 13.51
C ALA A 7 3.28 -7.69 13.77
N THR A 8 4.40 -7.29 13.18
CA THR A 8 4.85 -5.89 13.22
C THR A 8 3.83 -4.98 12.52
N PRO A 9 3.65 -3.71 12.97
CA PRO A 9 2.71 -2.77 12.35
C PRO A 9 2.92 -2.61 10.83
N THR A 10 4.17 -2.67 10.36
CA THR A 10 4.52 -2.60 8.93
C THR A 10 3.96 -3.79 8.17
N ARG A 11 4.05 -5.02 8.70
CA ARG A 11 3.48 -6.21 8.05
C ARG A 11 1.97 -6.13 7.94
N ALA A 12 1.30 -5.64 8.99
CA ALA A 12 -0.14 -5.40 8.95
C ALA A 12 -0.51 -4.37 7.87
N ALA A 13 0.23 -3.26 7.80
CA ALA A 13 0.02 -2.24 6.78
C ALA A 13 0.24 -2.78 5.35
N LEU A 14 1.32 -3.53 5.12
CA LEU A 14 1.60 -4.15 3.82
C LEU A 14 0.51 -5.16 3.43
N ALA A 15 0.02 -5.95 4.37
CA ALA A 15 -1.10 -6.87 4.13
C ALA A 15 -2.38 -6.12 3.72
N VAL A 16 -2.68 -4.99 4.36
CA VAL A 16 -3.79 -4.11 3.95
C VAL A 16 -3.61 -3.65 2.50
N LEU A 17 -2.43 -3.15 2.14
CA LEU A 17 -2.16 -2.69 0.78
C LEU A 17 -2.30 -3.82 -0.26
N ILE A 18 -1.82 -5.03 0.05
CA ILE A 18 -1.99 -6.21 -0.81
C ILE A 18 -3.48 -6.52 -1.02
N VAL A 19 -4.26 -6.55 0.05
CA VAL A 19 -5.70 -6.86 -0.01
C VAL A 19 -6.43 -5.82 -0.85
N LEU A 20 -6.18 -4.53 -0.63
CA LEU A 20 -6.85 -3.45 -1.38
C LEU A 20 -6.55 -3.53 -2.89
N GLN A 21 -5.28 -3.74 -3.26
CA GLN A 21 -4.90 -3.87 -4.66
C GLN A 21 -5.46 -5.16 -5.30
N ALA A 22 -5.51 -6.26 -4.56
CA ALA A 22 -6.10 -7.51 -5.05
C ALA A 22 -7.63 -7.40 -5.24
N VAL A 23 -8.33 -6.73 -4.32
CA VAL A 23 -9.77 -6.44 -4.46
C VAL A 23 -10.02 -5.52 -5.65
N MET A 24 -9.17 -4.51 -5.87
CA MET A 24 -9.23 -3.67 -7.07
C MET A 24 -9.02 -4.48 -8.35
N LEU A 25 -8.04 -5.37 -8.37
CA LEU A 25 -7.80 -6.28 -9.50
C LEU A 25 -9.03 -7.17 -9.77
N TRP A 26 -9.66 -7.68 -8.72
CA TRP A 26 -10.88 -8.48 -8.84
C TRP A 26 -12.07 -7.68 -9.36
N ALA A 27 -12.23 -6.43 -8.89
CA ALA A 27 -13.26 -5.51 -9.38
C ALA A 27 -13.12 -5.25 -10.89
N LEU A 28 -11.87 -5.17 -11.39
CA LEU A 28 -11.61 -5.04 -12.83
C LEU A 28 -12.09 -6.26 -13.63
N PHE A 29 -11.80 -7.49 -13.17
CA PHE A 29 -12.26 -8.70 -13.86
C PHE A 29 -13.78 -8.86 -13.84
N THR A 30 -14.42 -8.43 -12.76
CA THR A 30 -15.88 -8.49 -12.59
C THR A 30 -16.62 -7.29 -13.18
N ARG A 31 -15.89 -6.27 -13.66
CA ARG A 31 -16.44 -5.00 -14.18
C ARG A 31 -17.35 -4.30 -13.15
N THR A 32 -17.04 -4.43 -11.87
CA THR A 32 -17.85 -3.87 -10.77
C THR A 32 -17.63 -2.35 -10.67
N PRO A 33 -18.68 -1.51 -10.78
CA PRO A 33 -18.56 -0.06 -10.58
C PRO A 33 -17.91 0.29 -9.22
N PRO A 34 -17.11 1.35 -9.11
CA PRO A 34 -16.85 2.40 -10.12
C PRO A 34 -15.85 2.01 -11.22
N HIS A 35 -15.37 0.77 -11.21
CA HIS A 35 -14.48 0.21 -12.22
C HIS A 35 -15.20 -0.85 -13.07
N PRO A 36 -15.89 -0.41 -14.12
CA PRO A 36 -15.43 -0.77 -15.45
C PRO A 36 -14.65 0.42 -16.02
N PRO A 37 -13.36 0.28 -16.34
CA PRO A 37 -12.67 1.31 -17.09
C PRO A 37 -13.32 1.39 -18.48
N ALA A 38 -14.06 2.47 -18.74
CA ALA A 38 -14.26 2.92 -20.10
C ALA A 38 -12.91 3.47 -20.58
N GLU A 39 -12.36 2.86 -21.63
CA GLU A 39 -11.19 3.30 -22.41
C GLU A 39 -10.07 3.98 -21.60
N ILE A 40 -9.37 3.24 -20.73
CA ILE A 40 -8.12 3.74 -20.14
C ILE A 40 -6.95 2.89 -20.65
N VAL A 41 -6.12 3.49 -21.51
CA VAL A 41 -4.73 3.05 -21.73
C VAL A 41 -3.82 4.20 -21.28
N PRO A 42 -2.86 3.92 -20.38
CA PRO A 42 -1.48 4.19 -20.82
C PRO A 42 -0.55 2.98 -20.64
N PHE A 43 -0.69 2.19 -19.58
CA PHE A 43 -0.11 0.86 -19.36
C PHE A 43 -1.09 0.10 -18.45
N GLY A 44 -1.50 -1.11 -18.87
CA GLY A 44 -2.61 -1.86 -18.31
C GLY A 44 -2.68 -1.88 -16.78
N MET A 45 -3.86 -1.57 -16.24
CA MET A 45 -4.13 -1.51 -14.80
C MET A 45 -3.72 -2.81 -14.08
N ALA A 46 -3.89 -3.96 -14.74
CA ALA A 46 -3.45 -5.25 -14.21
C ALA A 46 -1.92 -5.35 -14.04
N PRO A 47 -1.07 -5.09 -15.05
CA PRO A 47 0.38 -4.95 -14.88
C PRO A 47 0.80 -4.02 -13.73
N PHE A 48 0.19 -2.84 -13.61
CA PHE A 48 0.49 -1.91 -12.52
C PHE A 48 0.17 -2.52 -11.14
N LEU A 49 -1.02 -3.12 -11.00
CA LEU A 49 -1.42 -3.78 -9.76
C LEU A 49 -0.52 -4.97 -9.44
N ALA A 50 -0.06 -5.72 -10.45
CA ALA A 50 0.89 -6.82 -10.27
C ALA A 50 2.21 -6.32 -9.68
N VAL A 51 2.74 -5.19 -10.15
CA VAL A 51 3.95 -4.57 -9.58
C VAL A 51 3.70 -4.10 -8.15
N ALA A 52 2.58 -3.44 -7.89
CA ALA A 52 2.24 -2.94 -6.54
C ALA A 52 2.11 -4.08 -5.52
N ILE A 53 1.39 -5.15 -5.88
CA ILE A 53 1.23 -6.35 -5.06
C ILE A 53 2.57 -7.04 -4.84
N SER A 54 3.39 -7.18 -5.89
CA SER A 54 4.71 -7.82 -5.78
C SER A 54 5.63 -7.04 -4.87
N ALA A 55 5.69 -5.70 -4.99
CA ALA A 55 6.50 -4.86 -4.12
C ALA A 55 6.07 -5.01 -2.64
N ALA A 56 4.77 -5.00 -2.37
CA ALA A 56 4.24 -5.16 -1.03
C ALA A 56 4.53 -6.56 -0.45
N LEU A 57 4.38 -7.61 -1.25
CA LEU A 57 4.70 -8.99 -0.86
C LEU A 57 6.19 -9.16 -0.59
N THR A 58 7.07 -8.64 -1.46
CA THR A 58 8.52 -8.67 -1.26
C THR A 58 8.90 -7.98 0.05
N ALA A 59 8.36 -6.79 0.32
CA ALA A 59 8.59 -6.10 1.59
C ALA A 59 8.11 -6.92 2.80
N LEU A 60 6.96 -7.59 2.68
CA LEU A 60 6.37 -8.40 3.74
C LEU A 60 7.18 -9.66 4.04
N LEU A 61 7.75 -10.29 3.00
CA LEU A 61 8.56 -11.50 3.12
C LEU A 61 9.99 -11.23 3.61
N LEU A 62 10.54 -10.05 3.34
CA LEU A 62 11.91 -9.72 3.74
C LEU A 62 12.07 -9.48 5.25
N ASP A 63 10.96 -9.38 6.02
CA ASP A 63 10.76 -9.36 7.50
C ASP A 63 11.62 -8.41 8.36
N ASP A 64 12.79 -7.97 7.89
CA ASP A 64 13.70 -7.13 8.61
C ASP A 64 13.48 -5.66 8.23
N GLU A 65 12.79 -4.93 9.11
CA GLU A 65 12.60 -3.47 9.02
C GLU A 65 13.93 -2.70 8.97
N GLN A 66 15.05 -3.31 9.39
CA GLN A 66 16.38 -2.70 9.33
C GLN A 66 17.11 -3.01 8.01
N SER A 67 16.61 -3.96 7.23
CA SER A 67 17.18 -4.28 5.92
C SER A 67 16.86 -3.16 4.92
N ARG A 68 17.90 -2.65 4.26
CA ARG A 68 17.75 -1.65 3.18
C ARG A 68 16.83 -2.13 2.06
N PRO A 69 16.92 -3.38 1.58
CA PRO A 69 16.01 -3.86 0.53
C PRO A 69 14.54 -3.92 0.98
N GLY A 70 14.25 -4.43 2.19
CA GLY A 70 12.88 -4.48 2.72
C GLY A 70 12.27 -3.10 2.87
N SER A 71 13.04 -2.15 3.38
CA SER A 71 12.64 -0.74 3.48
C SER A 71 12.35 -0.10 2.12
N ALA A 72 13.19 -0.38 1.10
CA ALA A 72 13.00 0.15 -0.24
C ALA A 72 11.71 -0.38 -0.89
N PHE A 73 11.43 -1.68 -0.75
CA PHE A 73 10.19 -2.27 -1.26
C PHE A 73 8.95 -1.81 -0.49
N ALA A 74 9.05 -1.59 0.83
CA ALA A 74 7.95 -1.04 1.62
C ALA A 74 7.61 0.39 1.18
N LEU A 75 8.62 1.23 0.96
CA LEU A 75 8.43 2.58 0.42
C LEU A 75 7.82 2.54 -0.99
N LEU A 76 8.36 1.70 -1.87
CA LEU A 76 7.82 1.52 -3.22
C LEU A 76 6.35 1.10 -3.19
N ALA A 77 6.00 0.11 -2.37
CA ALA A 77 4.63 -0.34 -2.18
C ALA A 77 3.70 0.79 -1.70
N ALA A 78 4.15 1.59 -0.74
CA ALA A 78 3.40 2.74 -0.24
C ALA A 78 3.17 3.80 -1.33
N LEU A 79 4.19 4.13 -2.12
CA LEU A 79 4.07 5.08 -3.22
C LEU A 79 3.10 4.58 -4.31
N LEU A 80 3.21 3.31 -4.70
CA LEU A 80 2.30 2.71 -5.68
C LEU A 80 0.86 2.65 -5.16
N ALA A 81 0.67 2.37 -3.86
CA ALA A 81 -0.65 2.44 -3.24
C ALA A 81 -1.24 3.85 -3.26
N LEU A 82 -0.43 4.90 -3.06
CA LEU A 82 -0.88 6.29 -3.20
C LEU A 82 -1.27 6.64 -4.64
N VAL A 83 -0.69 6.02 -5.66
CA VAL A 83 -1.17 6.20 -7.03
C VAL A 83 -2.59 5.63 -7.20
N SER A 84 -2.88 4.46 -6.61
CA SER A 84 -4.23 3.85 -6.63
C SER A 84 -5.26 4.59 -5.75
N PHE A 85 -4.87 4.88 -4.51
CA PHE A 85 -5.76 5.21 -3.39
C PHE A 85 -5.25 6.43 -2.58
N GLY A 86 -4.57 7.36 -3.24
CA GLY A 86 -3.99 8.54 -2.58
C GLY A 86 -4.93 9.75 -2.51
N PRO A 87 -4.44 10.87 -1.97
CA PRO A 87 -5.24 12.05 -1.67
C PRO A 87 -5.93 12.69 -2.88
N GLN A 88 -5.38 12.49 -4.09
CA GLN A 88 -6.01 12.94 -5.32
C GLN A 88 -7.41 12.34 -5.53
N LYS A 89 -7.72 11.19 -4.91
CA LYS A 89 -9.03 10.54 -5.01
C LYS A 89 -10.15 11.29 -4.28
N TRP A 90 -9.84 12.16 -3.33
CA TRP A 90 -10.85 12.97 -2.65
C TRP A 90 -11.57 13.95 -3.58
N PHE A 91 -10.97 14.26 -4.74
CA PHE A 91 -11.55 15.13 -5.78
C PHE A 91 -12.22 14.34 -6.91
N ASP A 92 -12.22 13.00 -6.85
CA ASP A 92 -12.85 12.14 -7.85
C ASP A 92 -14.37 12.09 -7.62
N PRO A 93 -15.22 12.31 -8.65
CA PRO A 93 -16.68 12.19 -8.51
C PRO A 93 -17.15 10.82 -7.97
N ALA A 94 -16.35 9.78 -8.15
CA ALA A 94 -16.63 8.44 -7.65
C ALA A 94 -16.23 8.21 -6.18
N ILE A 95 -15.68 9.21 -5.47
CA ILE A 95 -15.16 9.06 -4.10
C ILE A 95 -16.18 8.45 -3.13
N ALA A 96 -17.47 8.78 -3.26
CA ALA A 96 -18.54 8.23 -2.44
C ALA A 96 -18.60 6.69 -2.47
N LYS A 97 -18.07 6.06 -3.53
CA LYS A 97 -18.04 4.60 -3.72
C LYS A 97 -16.73 3.95 -3.24
N ILE A 98 -15.66 4.72 -3.03
CA ILE A 98 -14.31 4.20 -2.77
C ILE A 98 -13.64 4.75 -1.51
N TRP A 99 -14.24 5.73 -0.85
CA TRP A 99 -13.62 6.43 0.29
C TRP A 99 -13.13 5.50 1.42
N PRO A 100 -13.78 4.37 1.77
CA PRO A 100 -13.25 3.50 2.83
C PRO A 100 -11.90 2.86 2.42
N ALA A 101 -11.76 2.51 1.14
CA ALA A 101 -10.51 1.97 0.60
C ALA A 101 -9.40 3.04 0.56
N VAL A 102 -9.75 4.29 0.21
CA VAL A 102 -8.81 5.43 0.22
C VAL A 102 -8.28 5.67 1.62
N ILE A 103 -9.16 5.79 2.63
CA ILE A 103 -8.74 5.98 4.03
C ILE A 103 -7.88 4.81 4.50
N ALA A 104 -8.28 3.57 4.23
CA ALA A 104 -7.52 2.40 4.67
C ALA A 104 -6.11 2.37 4.05
N ALA A 105 -5.98 2.71 2.77
CA ALA A 105 -4.68 2.82 2.11
C ALA A 105 -3.83 3.94 2.70
N GLU A 106 -4.39 5.13 2.89
CA GLU A 106 -3.68 6.28 3.45
C GLU A 106 -3.19 6.01 4.88
N ILE A 107 -3.98 5.33 5.72
CA ILE A 107 -3.56 4.89 7.06
C ILE A 107 -2.41 3.89 6.98
N ALA A 108 -2.52 2.87 6.11
CA ALA A 108 -1.46 1.88 5.94
C ALA A 108 -0.15 2.53 5.45
N VAL A 109 -0.24 3.46 4.49
CA VAL A 109 0.89 4.26 4.01
C VAL A 109 1.49 5.10 5.13
N ALA A 110 0.67 5.77 5.94
CA ALA A 110 1.14 6.58 7.07
C ALA A 110 1.89 5.71 8.11
N VAL A 111 1.38 4.51 8.40
CA VAL A 111 2.07 3.55 9.27
C VAL A 111 3.45 3.20 8.72
N ILE A 112 3.55 2.82 7.44
CA ILE A 112 4.83 2.50 6.80
C ILE A 112 5.79 3.70 6.87
N ALA A 113 5.32 4.90 6.51
CA ALA A 113 6.13 6.12 6.52
C ALA A 113 6.68 6.46 7.92
N VAL A 114 5.85 6.38 8.97
CA VAL A 114 6.28 6.62 10.36
C VAL A 114 7.32 5.60 10.80
N ARG A 115 7.15 4.32 10.45
CA ARG A 115 8.10 3.25 10.82
C ARG A 115 9.45 3.45 10.15
N LEU A 116 9.46 3.73 8.85
CA LEU A 116 10.68 4.04 8.10
C LEU A 116 11.39 5.29 8.64
N GLY A 117 10.64 6.35 8.96
CA GLY A 117 11.18 7.58 9.56
C GLY A 117 11.85 7.34 10.91
N LYS A 118 11.26 6.49 11.77
CA LYS A 118 11.84 6.09 13.06
C LYS A 118 13.12 5.27 12.88
N ALA A 119 13.14 4.31 11.95
CA ALA A 119 14.32 3.49 11.68
C ALA A 119 15.52 4.32 11.18
N LEU A 120 15.27 5.30 10.30
CA LEU A 120 16.29 6.24 9.81
C LEU A 120 16.79 7.20 10.90
N SER A 121 15.92 7.58 11.84
CA SER A 121 16.29 8.47 12.94
C SER A 121 17.14 7.75 14.01
N GLY A 122 16.82 6.49 14.32
CA GLY A 122 17.57 5.67 15.28
C GLY A 122 19.01 5.40 14.84
N THR A 123 19.21 5.04 13.57
CA THR A 123 20.55 4.81 12.98
C THR A 123 21.44 6.05 12.96
N ARG A 124 20.85 7.26 13.04
CA ARG A 124 21.60 8.53 13.10
C ARG A 124 22.09 8.87 14.52
N SER A 125 21.43 8.35 15.55
CA SER A 125 21.80 8.55 16.96
C SER A 125 23.03 7.74 17.37
N GLU A 126 23.21 6.53 16.83
CA GLU A 126 24.36 5.66 17.15
C GLU A 126 25.68 6.08 16.47
N ARG A 127 25.62 7.00 15.49
CA ARG A 127 26.80 7.49 14.76
C ARG A 127 27.34 8.82 15.27
N ARG A 128 26.78 9.38 16.34
CA ARG A 128 27.26 10.61 16.99
C ARG A 128 27.88 10.26 18.33
#